data_AF-A0A1H4GZS8-F1
#
_entry.id   AF-A0A1H4GZS8-F1
#
_cell.length_a   1.000
_cell.length_b   1.000
_cell.length_c   1.000
_cell.angle_alpha   90.00
_cell.angle_beta   90.00
_cell.angle_gamma   90.00
#
_symmetry.space_group_name_H-M   'P 1'
#
loop_
_entity.id
_entity.type
_entity.pdbx_description
1 polymer ?
#
loop_
_entity_poly.entity_id
_entity_poly.type
_entity_poly.pdbx_seq_one_letter_code
_entity_poly.pdbx_strand_id
1 'polypeptide(L)'
;MNNPNGIDHMTLSISSLHIYPVKSLQGITLQQATLTTQGLAFDRQWMVVDANGHFITQRQLPKMAQIRVCLTVDALVLEHANLPPFTVALYASTLTRESGLPLW
;
A
#
# COMPACT_ATOMS: atom_id res chain seq x y z
N MET A 1 -9.86 21.46 -47.15
CA MET A 1 -8.45 21.16 -46.83
C MET A 1 -8.46 20.09 -45.75
N ASN A 2 -8.39 18.82 -46.16
CA ASN A 2 -8.43 17.67 -45.25
C ASN A 2 -7.01 17.35 -44.80
N ASN A 3 -6.80 17.24 -43.49
CA ASN A 3 -5.53 16.81 -42.90
C ASN A 3 -5.38 15.28 -43.13
N PRO A 4 -4.35 14.80 -43.87
CA PRO A 4 -4.24 13.40 -44.25
C PRO A 4 -3.74 12.47 -43.12
N ASN A 5 -3.43 13.02 -41.93
CA ASN A 5 -2.90 12.26 -40.78
C ASN A 5 -3.87 12.26 -39.59
N GLY A 6 -5.18 12.17 -39.84
CA GLY A 6 -6.22 12.13 -38.80
C GLY A 6 -6.16 10.87 -37.94
N ILE A 7 -5.10 10.70 -37.16
CA ILE A 7 -5.17 9.94 -35.92
C ILE A 7 -5.87 10.85 -34.91
N ASP A 8 -7.15 10.61 -34.67
CA ASP A 8 -7.82 11.18 -33.52
C ASP A 8 -7.01 10.73 -32.29
N HIS A 9 -6.27 11.66 -31.69
CA HIS A 9 -5.53 11.38 -30.47
C HIS A 9 -6.54 11.15 -29.36
N MET A 10 -6.87 9.87 -29.14
CA MET A 10 -7.66 9.43 -28.00
C MET A 10 -6.92 9.84 -26.73
N THR A 11 -7.42 10.87 -26.05
CA THR A 11 -6.87 11.32 -24.78
C THR A 11 -7.46 10.45 -23.67
N LEU A 12 -6.59 9.76 -22.95
CA LEU A 12 -6.95 9.01 -21.75
C LEU A 12 -6.55 9.83 -20.53
N SER A 13 -7.42 9.85 -19.52
CA SER A 13 -7.16 10.50 -18.24
C SER A 13 -7.34 9.51 -17.09
N ILE A 14 -6.57 9.71 -16.03
CA ILE A 14 -6.68 8.91 -14.81
C ILE A 14 -7.84 9.49 -13.99
N SER A 15 -8.89 8.68 -13.77
CA SER A 15 -10.05 9.09 -12.97
C SER A 15 -9.78 9.07 -11.47
N SER A 16 -8.91 8.16 -11.01
CA SER A 16 -8.50 8.07 -9.62
C SER A 16 -7.20 7.27 -9.47
N LEU A 17 -6.43 7.57 -8.42
CA LEU A 17 -5.24 6.82 -8.02
C LEU A 17 -5.48 6.19 -6.66
N HIS A 18 -5.08 4.94 -6.53
CA HIS A 18 -5.21 4.18 -5.30
C HIS A 18 -3.93 3.39 -5.07
N ILE A 19 -3.50 3.34 -3.82
CA ILE A 19 -2.49 2.38 -3.36
C ILE A 19 -3.08 1.52 -2.24
N TYR A 20 -2.50 0.36 -2.01
CA TYR A 20 -2.90 -0.54 -0.97
C TYR A 20 -1.65 -1.03 -0.22
N PRO A 21 -1.16 -0.25 0.75
CA PRO A 21 0.14 -0.53 1.37
C PRO A 21 0.25 -1.92 1.97
N VAL A 22 -0.80 -2.39 2.64
CA VAL A 22 -0.87 -3.73 3.21
C VAL A 22 -1.79 -4.62 2.38
N LYS A 23 -1.31 -5.82 2.03
CA LYS A 23 -2.12 -6.86 1.38
C LYS A 23 -3.45 -7.06 2.10
N SER A 24 -4.54 -7.07 1.32
CA SER A 24 -5.90 -7.38 1.81
C SER A 24 -6.54 -6.39 2.79
N LEU A 25 -5.90 -5.25 3.09
CA LEU A 25 -6.50 -4.16 3.86
C LEU A 25 -7.10 -3.08 2.94
N GLN A 26 -7.65 -2.02 3.55
CA GLN A 26 -8.20 -0.88 2.82
C GLN A 26 -7.13 -0.16 1.99
N GLY A 27 -7.55 0.36 0.83
CA GLY A 27 -6.72 1.21 -0.02
C GLY A 27 -6.76 2.67 0.42
N ILE A 28 -5.79 3.43 -0.05
CA ILE A 28 -5.66 4.87 0.14
C ILE A 28 -5.84 5.53 -1.23
N THR A 29 -6.83 6.43 -1.34
CA THR A 29 -7.01 7.28 -2.51
C THR A 29 -5.97 8.39 -2.51
N LEU A 30 -5.32 8.62 -3.65
CA LEU A 30 -4.28 9.63 -3.82
C LEU A 30 -4.67 10.65 -4.90
N GLN A 31 -4.14 11.87 -4.76
CA GLN A 31 -4.19 12.89 -5.81
C GLN A 31 -2.98 12.79 -6.76
N GLN A 32 -1.86 12.30 -6.25
CA GLN A 32 -0.61 12.09 -6.97
C GLN A 32 0.14 10.91 -6.36
N ALA A 33 0.96 10.24 -7.15
CA ALA A 33 1.79 9.13 -6.70
C ALA A 33 3.14 9.15 -7.39
N THR A 34 4.19 8.75 -6.66
CA THR A 34 5.51 8.52 -7.24
C THR A 34 5.53 7.15 -7.91
N LEU A 35 5.81 7.11 -9.20
CA LEU A 35 6.05 5.85 -9.91
C LEU A 35 7.50 5.41 -9.70
N THR A 36 7.68 4.16 -9.31
CA THR A 36 8.97 3.50 -9.12
C THR A 36 9.08 2.31 -10.07
N THR A 37 10.26 1.67 -10.12
CA THR A 37 10.45 0.43 -10.89
C THR A 37 9.59 -0.74 -10.39
N GLN A 38 9.09 -0.68 -9.15
CA GLN A 38 8.26 -1.71 -8.52
C GLN A 38 6.75 -1.39 -8.60
N GLY A 39 6.37 -0.22 -9.14
CA GLY A 39 5.00 0.28 -9.14
C GLY A 39 4.88 1.61 -8.39
N LEU A 40 3.66 1.97 -7.98
CA LEU A 40 3.44 3.17 -7.18
C LEU A 40 4.13 3.03 -5.82
N ALA A 41 4.83 4.07 -5.37
CA ALA A 41 5.49 4.08 -4.08
C ALA A 41 4.51 3.70 -2.96
N PHE A 42 5.00 2.86 -2.04
CA PHE A 42 4.23 2.28 -0.93
C PHE A 42 3.10 1.33 -1.31
N ASP A 43 2.87 1.01 -2.58
CA ASP A 43 1.88 -0.01 -2.95
C ASP A 43 2.41 -1.41 -2.65
N ARG A 44 1.60 -2.22 -1.97
CA ARG A 44 1.87 -3.64 -1.66
C ARG A 44 3.24 -3.96 -1.03
N GLN A 45 3.72 -3.09 -0.15
CA GLN A 45 4.99 -3.29 0.56
C GLN A 45 4.86 -4.12 1.86
N TRP A 46 3.65 -4.34 2.37
CA TRP A 46 3.41 -5.12 3.59
C TRP A 46 2.36 -6.22 3.40
N MET A 47 2.44 -7.23 4.26
CA MET A 47 1.50 -8.35 4.32
C MET A 47 1.33 -8.82 5.77
N VAL A 48 0.10 -9.17 6.14
CA VAL A 48 -0.18 -9.82 7.42
C VAL A 48 0.08 -11.31 7.28
N VAL A 49 0.84 -11.87 8.21
CA VAL A 49 1.12 -13.30 8.30
C VAL A 49 0.70 -13.84 9.68
N ASP A 50 0.40 -15.13 9.74
CA ASP A 50 0.25 -15.84 11.02
C ASP A 50 1.61 -16.15 11.66
N ALA A 51 1.59 -16.81 12.82
CA ALA A 51 2.81 -17.19 13.54
C ALA A 51 3.71 -18.18 12.79
N ASN A 52 3.19 -18.85 11.75
CA ASN A 52 3.94 -19.78 10.90
C ASN A 52 4.43 -19.11 9.61
N GLY A 53 4.18 -17.81 9.42
CA GLY A 53 4.54 -17.06 8.21
C GLY A 53 3.55 -17.24 7.05
N HIS A 54 2.40 -17.88 7.25
CA HIS A 54 1.39 -17.97 6.21
C HIS A 54 0.64 -16.65 6.08
N PHE A 55 0.50 -16.18 4.84
CA PHE A 55 -0.25 -14.97 4.57
C PHE A 55 -1.72 -15.12 4.91
N ILE A 56 -2.29 -14.06 5.49
CA ILE A 56 -3.72 -13.95 5.78
C ILE A 56 -4.35 -13.05 4.73
N THR A 57 -5.47 -13.50 4.16
CA THR A 57 -6.21 -12.75 3.14
C THR A 57 -7.58 -12.31 3.64
N GLN A 58 -8.13 -11.28 3.01
CA GLN A 58 -9.50 -10.83 3.26
C GLN A 58 -10.54 -11.92 2.99
N ARG A 59 -10.27 -12.85 2.04
CA ARG A 59 -11.18 -13.98 1.75
C ARG A 59 -11.25 -14.96 2.92
N GLN A 60 -10.15 -15.17 3.63
CA GLN A 60 -10.09 -16.01 4.83
C GLN A 60 -10.65 -15.27 6.05
N LEU A 61 -10.32 -13.97 6.20
CA LEU A 61 -10.75 -13.14 7.31
C LEU A 61 -11.37 -11.83 6.80
N PRO A 62 -12.68 -11.79 6.48
CA PRO A 62 -13.34 -10.60 5.93
C PRO A 62 -13.24 -9.35 6.81
N LYS A 63 -13.08 -9.53 8.14
CA LYS A 63 -12.85 -8.43 9.10
C LYS A 63 -11.60 -7.60 8.79
N MET A 64 -10.64 -8.13 8.03
CA MET A 64 -9.49 -7.34 7.55
C MET A 64 -9.91 -6.09 6.78
N ALA A 65 -11.08 -6.11 6.11
CA ALA A 65 -11.63 -4.95 5.43
C ALA A 65 -11.96 -3.77 6.36
N GLN A 66 -12.05 -4.00 7.68
CA GLN A 66 -12.39 -2.97 8.66
C GLN A 66 -11.16 -2.22 9.18
N ILE A 67 -9.95 -2.65 8.81
CA ILE A 67 -8.70 -2.01 9.21
C ILE A 67 -8.41 -0.88 8.23
N ARG A 68 -8.41 0.35 8.75
CA ARG A 68 -8.00 1.54 8.01
C ARG A 68 -6.49 1.61 7.94
N VAL A 69 -5.98 2.06 6.80
CA VAL A 69 -4.54 2.18 6.54
C VAL A 69 -4.24 3.65 6.26
N CYS A 70 -3.28 4.21 6.99
CA CYS A 70 -2.83 5.58 6.84
C CYS A 70 -1.30 5.58 6.66
N LEU A 71 -0.81 6.46 5.79
CA LEU A 71 0.62 6.76 5.69
C LEU A 71 0.86 8.16 6.24
N THR A 72 1.83 8.27 7.13
CA THR A 72 2.41 9.54 7.56
C THR A 72 3.77 9.72 6.89
N VAL A 73 4.45 10.83 7.20
CA VAL A 73 5.81 11.05 6.68
C VAL A 73 6.78 9.93 7.10
N ASP A 74 6.63 9.39 8.31
CA ASP A 74 7.60 8.46 8.91
C ASP A 74 7.04 7.07 9.22
N ALA A 75 5.73 6.86 9.08
CA ALA A 75 5.08 5.63 9.54
C ALA A 75 3.87 5.18 8.72
N LEU A 76 3.70 3.86 8.63
CA LEU A 76 2.44 3.18 8.33
C LEU A 76 1.63 3.04 9.62
N VAL A 77 0.38 3.52 9.61
CA VAL A 77 -0.53 3.45 10.76
C VAL A 77 -1.75 2.60 10.39
N LEU A 78 -2.05 1.60 11.21
CA LEU A 78 -3.21 0.74 11.10
C LEU A 78 -4.21 1.08 12.19
N GLU A 79 -5.46 1.34 11.81
CA GLU A 79 -6.51 1.75 12.72
C GLU A 79 -7.71 0.81 12.66
N HIS A 80 -8.32 0.57 13.81
CA HIS A 80 -9.57 -0.14 13.93
C HIS A 80 -10.42 0.52 15.02
N ALA A 81 -11.74 0.60 14.84
CA ALA A 81 -12.61 1.43 15.68
C ALA A 81 -12.52 1.15 17.20
N ASN A 82 -12.19 -0.09 17.57
CA ASN A 82 -12.18 -0.55 18.96
C ASN A 82 -10.78 -0.83 19.52
N LEU A 83 -9.72 -0.43 18.81
CA LEU A 83 -8.34 -0.73 19.19
C LEU A 83 -7.47 0.53 19.08
N PRO A 84 -6.42 0.65 19.92
CA PRO A 84 -5.43 1.69 19.70
C PRO A 84 -4.74 1.52 18.34
N PRO A 85 -4.31 2.60 17.68
CA PRO A 85 -3.58 2.51 16.43
C PRO A 85 -2.29 1.71 16.57
N PHE A 86 -1.97 0.92 15.55
CA PHE A 86 -0.71 0.20 15.45
C PHE A 86 0.19 0.89 14.42
N THR A 87 1.42 1.24 14.83
CA THR A 87 2.33 2.07 14.02
C THR A 87 3.60 1.29 13.67
N VAL A 88 3.99 1.34 12.39
CA VAL A 88 5.23 0.76 11.87
C VAL A 88 6.04 1.87 11.20
N ALA A 89 7.29 2.07 11.61
CA ALA A 89 8.17 3.06 10.98
C ALA A 89 8.47 2.68 9.51
N LEU A 90 8.36 3.65 8.60
CA LEU A 90 8.67 3.49 7.17
C LEU A 90 10.17 3.43 6.92
N TYR A 91 10.91 4.26 7.65
CA TYR A 91 12.36 4.29 7.63
C TYR A 91 12.83 3.72 8.96
N ALA A 92 13.43 2.54 8.92
CA ALA A 92 14.18 2.08 10.07
C ALA A 92 15.30 3.10 10.31
N SER A 93 15.22 3.87 11.39
CA SER A 93 16.45 4.33 12.02
C SER A 93 17.23 3.05 12.29
N THR A 94 18.48 2.99 11.83
CA THR A 94 19.32 1.79 11.87
C THR A 94 19.23 1.16 13.26
N LEU A 95 18.37 0.15 13.42
CA LEU A 95 18.33 -0.67 14.61
C LEU A 95 19.61 -1.49 14.52
N THR A 96 20.61 -1.06 15.28
CA THR A 96 21.82 -1.84 15.51
C THR A 96 21.39 -3.26 15.86
N ARG A 97 22.03 -4.19 15.15
CA ARG A 97 21.69 -5.59 14.99
C ARG A 97 21.77 -6.37 16.30
N GLU A 98 20.72 -6.39 17.10
CA GLU A 98 20.59 -7.31 18.25
C GLU A 98 19.27 -8.08 18.23
N SER A 99 19.22 -9.10 17.38
CA SER A 99 18.55 -10.40 17.60
C SER A 99 18.30 -11.08 16.25
N GLY A 100 18.80 -12.30 16.12
CA GLY A 100 18.88 -13.05 14.86
C GLY A 100 17.54 -13.57 14.34
N LEU A 101 16.57 -12.70 14.08
CA LEU A 101 15.39 -13.04 13.31
C LEU A 101 15.66 -12.79 11.82
N PRO A 102 15.35 -13.73 10.93
CA PRO A 102 15.44 -13.51 9.50
C PRO A 102 14.45 -12.42 9.09
N LEU A 103 14.97 -11.37 8.45
CA LEU A 103 14.18 -10.51 7.59
C LEU A 103 13.74 -11.38 6.40
N TRP A 104 12.43 -11.58 6.23
CA TRP A 104 11.88 -12.00 4.96
C TRP A 104 11.81 -10.79 4.04
#